data_AF-V4QG34-F1
#
_entry.id   AF-V4QG34-F1
#
_cell.length_a   1.000
_cell.length_b   1.000
_cell.length_c   1.000
_cell.angle_alpha   90.00
_cell.angle_beta   90.00
_cell.angle_gamma   90.00
#
_symmetry.space_group_name_H-M   'P 1'
#
loop_
_entity.id
_entity.type
_entity.pdbx_description
1 polymer ?
#
loop_
_entity_poly.entity_id
_entity_poly.type
_entity_poly.pdbx_seq_one_letter_code
_entity_poly.pdbx_strand_id
1 'polypeptide(L)' 'IRKRGEPLPVVSARFVPVPLGFLPAGRTGSEELTIRIEIPYHAGSLSVHWPVEDGEGCARLLRGLLA' A
#
# COMPACT_ATOMS: atom_id res chain seq x y z
N ILE A 1 23.30 -42.23 1.03
CA ILE A 1 23.61 -40.97 0.28
C ILE A 1 22.57 -39.93 0.68
N ARG A 2 22.93 -38.95 1.53
CA ARG A 2 22.00 -37.92 2.00
C ARG A 2 21.92 -36.81 0.95
N LYS A 3 20.77 -36.63 0.30
CA LYS A 3 20.51 -35.52 -0.62
C LYS A 3 20.41 -34.24 0.22
N ARG A 4 21.42 -33.35 0.13
CA ARG A 4 21.30 -31.98 0.66
C ARG A 4 20.23 -31.28 -0.17
N GLY A 5 19.11 -30.92 0.45
CA GLY A 5 18.13 -30.02 -0.18
C GLY A 5 18.80 -28.67 -0.40
N GLU A 6 18.75 -28.19 -1.63
CA GLU A 6 19.22 -26.86 -2.01
C GLU A 6 18.34 -25.81 -1.31
N PRO A 7 18.93 -24.85 -0.58
CA PRO A 7 18.13 -23.80 0.06
C PRO A 7 17.52 -22.93 -1.04
N LEU A 8 16.18 -22.88 -1.07
CA LEU A 8 15.44 -22.02 -1.99
C LEU A 8 15.89 -20.57 -1.79
N PRO A 9 16.07 -19.79 -2.87
CA PRO A 9 16.51 -18.41 -2.76
C PRO A 9 15.50 -17.63 -1.92
N VAL A 10 15.96 -17.10 -0.79
CA VAL A 10 15.20 -16.17 0.04
C VAL A 10 14.98 -14.90 -0.79
N VAL A 11 13.82 -14.81 -1.43
CA VAL A 11 13.35 -13.58 -2.05
C VAL A 11 12.94 -12.64 -0.92
N SER A 12 13.86 -11.76 -0.53
CA SER A 12 13.55 -10.65 0.35
C SER A 12 12.58 -9.72 -0.40
N ALA A 13 11.33 -9.64 0.06
CA ALA A 13 10.37 -8.66 -0.42
C ALA A 13 10.91 -7.27 -0.10
N ARG A 14 11.54 -6.63 -1.09
CA ARG A 14 12.06 -5.27 -0.97
C ARG A 14 11.00 -4.30 -1.48
N PHE A 15 10.63 -3.34 -0.64
CA PHE A 15 9.81 -2.22 -1.06
C PHE A 15 10.58 -1.40 -2.11
N VAL A 16 10.04 -1.33 -3.33
CA VAL A 16 10.58 -0.49 -4.41
C VAL A 16 9.60 0.66 -4.61
N PRO A 17 9.98 1.91 -4.29
CA PRO A 17 9.16 3.07 -4.57
C PRO A 17 8.95 3.18 -6.08
N VAL A 18 7.70 3.05 -6.54
CA VAL A 18 7.35 3.26 -7.95
C VAL A 18 7.15 4.77 -8.15
N PRO A 19 7.86 5.40 -9.09
CA PRO A 19 7.63 6.80 -9.41
C PRO A 19 6.22 6.95 -9.99
N LEU A 20 5.31 7.53 -9.21
CA LEU A 20 4.02 7.96 -9.72
C LEU A 20 4.30 9.17 -10.62
N GLY A 21 4.20 8.99 -11.93
CA GLY A 21 4.32 10.10 -12.89
C GLY A 21 3.37 11.23 -12.52
N PHE A 22 3.77 12.47 -12.85
CA PHE A 22 3.05 13.70 -12.52
C PHE A 22 1.55 13.57 -12.80
N LEU A 23 0.76 13.43 -11.72
CA LEU A 23 -0.69 13.50 -11.81
C LEU A 23 -1.06 14.97 -12.08
N PRO A 24 -1.96 15.26 -13.04
CA PRO A 24 -2.34 16.63 -13.34
C PRO A 24 -2.88 17.30 -12.06
N ALA A 25 -2.23 18.37 -11.65
CA ALA A 25 -2.68 19.26 -10.59
C ALA A 25 -3.91 20.02 -11.09
N GLY A 26 -5.07 19.35 -11.06
CA GLY A 26 -6.26 19.84 -11.72
C GLY A 26 -7.52 19.25 -11.14
N ARG A 27 -7.78 19.50 -9.86
CA ARG A 27 -9.14 19.54 -9.31
C ARG A 27 -9.25 20.65 -8.27
N THR A 28 -9.61 21.83 -8.76
CA THR A 28 -10.22 22.90 -7.98
C THR A 28 -11.70 22.56 -7.82
N GLY A 29 -12.01 21.80 -6.79
CA GLY A 29 -13.34 21.62 -6.24
C GLY A 29 -13.18 21.51 -4.73
N SER A 30 -14.23 21.74 -3.96
CA SER A 30 -14.25 21.46 -2.52
C SER A 30 -14.14 19.94 -2.27
N GLU A 31 -13.05 19.31 -2.68
CA GLU A 31 -12.75 17.91 -2.45
C GLU A 31 -12.17 17.83 -1.05
N GLU A 32 -13.01 17.38 -0.12
CA GLU A 32 -12.64 16.95 1.23
C GLU A 32 -11.32 16.16 1.13
N LEU A 33 -10.26 16.72 1.72
CA LEU A 33 -8.94 16.14 1.69
C LEU A 33 -9.07 14.73 2.30
N THR A 34 -8.80 13.70 1.51
CA THR A 34 -9.00 12.31 1.92
C THR A 34 -7.75 11.49 1.63
N ILE A 35 -7.36 10.64 2.57
CA ILE A 35 -6.26 9.69 2.43
C ILE A 35 -6.81 8.47 1.70
N ARG A 36 -6.30 8.17 0.51
CA ARG A 36 -6.67 6.96 -0.25
C ARG A 36 -5.60 5.88 -0.10
N ILE A 37 -5.98 4.71 0.39
CA ILE A 37 -5.12 3.53 0.50
C ILE A 37 -5.59 2.49 -0.52
N GLU A 38 -4.72 2.08 -1.44
CA GLU A 38 -5.02 1.02 -2.40
C GLU A 38 -4.30 -0.27 -2.02
N ILE A 39 -5.08 -1.32 -1.76
CA ILE A 39 -4.57 -2.64 -1.37
C ILE A 39 -4.85 -3.62 -2.52
N PRO A 40 -3.82 -4.17 -3.18
CA PRO A 40 -4.02 -5.17 -4.22
C PRO A 40 -4.60 -6.46 -3.61
N TYR A 41 -5.73 -6.93 -4.14
CA TYR A 41 -6.42 -8.13 -3.67
C TYR A 41 -6.89 -8.99 -4.85
N HIS A 42 -6.32 -10.20 -4.98
CA HIS A 42 -6.59 -11.27 -5.96
C HIS A 42 -6.62 -10.86 -7.45
N ALA A 43 -7.56 -10.01 -7.87
CA ALA A 43 -7.78 -9.57 -9.25
C ALA A 43 -8.21 -8.09 -9.37
N GLY A 44 -8.04 -7.29 -8.30
CA GLY A 44 -8.35 -5.85 -8.29
C GLY A 44 -7.61 -5.10 -7.17
N SER A 45 -7.97 -3.84 -6.95
CA SER A 45 -7.53 -3.04 -5.81
C SER A 45 -8.71 -2.71 -4.90
N LEU A 46 -8.53 -2.91 -3.60
CA LEU A 46 -9.40 -2.38 -2.57
C LEU A 46 -8.95 -0.94 -2.28
N SER A 47 -9.79 0.05 -2.57
CA SER A 47 -9.51 1.45 -2.21
C SER A 47 -10.26 1.82 -0.92
N VAL A 48 -9.51 2.18 0.12
CA VAL A 48 -10.05 2.72 1.37
C VAL A 48 -9.87 4.23 1.34
N HIS A 49 -10.93 4.98 1.62
CA HIS A 49 -10.91 6.43 1.74
C HIS A 49 -11.04 6.79 3.22
N TRP A 50 -10.09 7.57 3.72
CA TRP A 50 -10.07 8.04 5.10
C TRP A 50 -10.13 9.58 5.14
N PRO A 51 -10.93 10.18 6.05
CA PRO A 51 -10.89 11.62 6.28
C PRO A 51 -9.51 12.05 6.80
N VAL A 52 -8.96 13.19 6.35
CA VAL A 52 -7.66 13.67 6.85
C VAL A 52 -7.71 14.07 8.33
N GLU A 53 -8.89 14.41 8.82
CA GLU A 53 -9.13 14.79 10.21
C GLU A 53 -8.82 13.64 11.17
N ASP A 54 -8.92 12.39 10.69
CA ASP A 54 -8.62 11.17 11.46
C ASP A 54 -7.40 10.42 10.91
N GLY A 55 -6.28 11.13 10.77
CA GLY A 55 -5.01 10.50 10.39
C GLY A 55 -4.55 9.40 11.36
N GLU A 56 -4.93 9.47 12.64
CA GLU A 56 -4.56 8.47 13.65
C GLU A 56 -5.30 7.14 13.41
N GLY A 57 -6.59 7.18 13.05
CA GLY A 57 -7.35 6.00 12.65
C GLY A 57 -6.73 5.30 11.45
N CYS A 58 -6.33 6.07 10.43
CA CYS A 58 -5.60 5.58 9.27
C CYS A 58 -4.29 4.87 9.68
N ALA A 59 -3.48 5.49 10.54
CA ALA A 59 -2.24 4.90 11.03
C ALA A 59 -2.47 3.63 11.87
N ARG A 60 -3.58 3.55 12.62
CA ARG A 60 -3.98 2.35 13.37
C ARG A 60 -4.33 1.20 12.42
N LEU A 61 -5.11 1.47 11.37
CA LEU A 61 -5.42 0.47 10.33
C LEU A 61 -4.15 -0.04 9.65
N LEU A 62 -3.28 0.86 9.20
CA LEU A 62 -2.02 0.51 8.54
C LEU A 62 -1.13 -0.35 9.43
N ARG A 63 -1.02 -0.04 10.73
CA ARG A 63 -0.28 -0.87 11.69
C ARG A 63 -0.89 -2.26 11.86
N GLY A 64 -2.22 -2.38 11.84
CA GLY A 64 -2.89 -3.69 11.90
C GLY A 64 -2.70 -4.52 10.63
N LEU A 65 -2.59 -3.88 9.46
CA LEU A 65 -2.33 -4.57 8.19
C LEU A 65 -0.86 -5.00 8.00
N LEU A 66 0.07 -4.28 8.63
CA LEU A 66 1.52 -4.51 8.52
C LEU A 66 2.11 -5.32 9.69
N ALA A 67 1.30 -5.72 10.68
CA ALA A 67 1.71 -6.58 11.79
C ALA A 67 1.71 -8.06 11.39
#